data_AF-A0A7W1SIK0-F1
#
_entry.id   AF-A0A7W1SIK0-F1
#
_cell.length_a   1.000
_cell.length_b   1.000
_cell.length_c   1.000
_cell.angle_alpha   90.00
_cell.angle_beta   90.00
_cell.angle_gamma   90.00
#
_symmetry.space_group_name_H-M   'P 1'
#
loop_
_entity.id
_entity.type
_entity.pdbx_description
1 polymer ?
#
loop_
_entity_poly.entity_id
_entity_poly.type
_entity_poly.pdbx_seq_one_letter_code
_entity_poly.pdbx_strand_id
1 'polypeptide(L)'
;MTAAERVLWQRVQRRAAQFEPELARAILAAFAVIRERLTEAELEQAIALGGVERLVGQVMEQAARDVVYRPIRERMRANLAQGVKYFARDLPRAGRIDGVLSVGFDVLNPRMIDAVRALETRVITNMREGIRDTVRAHVENALRDGASARTAARQLRDVIGLAPNQEEAVRNFRRALAGADGARNPLDYKLRDRRFDGSIAKGNLTPAQIDAQVEAYRRRMLAFNATTNAKTVAMDTQRLAQRLSWEDAIAKGIVEEGDLQKTWRGTMDDRERAEHVAMERETVGFSQPFSNGQMIPGDSDYNCRCLAIYGLAPRR
;
A
#
# COMPACT_ATOMS: atom_id res chain seq x y z
N MET A 1 -4.88 -22.72 11.81
CA MET A 1 -3.53 -22.70 11.22
C MET A 1 -2.63 -23.71 11.93
N THR A 2 -1.98 -24.60 11.19
CA THR A 2 -0.98 -25.55 11.71
C THR A 2 0.32 -24.85 12.11
N ALA A 3 1.23 -25.54 12.80
CA ALA A 3 2.54 -24.97 13.14
C ALA A 3 3.36 -24.59 11.89
N ALA A 4 3.35 -25.44 10.86
CA ALA A 4 4.06 -25.19 9.61
C ALA A 4 3.50 -23.97 8.85
N GLU A 5 2.16 -23.86 8.78
CA GLU A 5 1.51 -22.70 8.17
C GLU A 5 1.84 -21.40 8.90
N ARG A 6 1.87 -21.43 10.25
CA ARG A 6 2.25 -20.27 11.08
C ARG A 6 3.69 -19.84 10.81
N VAL A 7 4.61 -20.81 10.69
CA VAL A 7 6.01 -20.54 10.35
C VAL A 7 6.13 -19.93 8.95
N LEU A 8 5.42 -20.46 7.95
CA LEU A 8 5.38 -19.86 6.62
C LEU A 8 4.88 -18.40 6.69
N TRP A 9 3.73 -18.17 7.32
CA TRP A 9 3.17 -16.83 7.48
C TRP A 9 4.17 -15.85 8.13
N GLN A 10 4.80 -16.23 9.25
CA GLN A 10 5.81 -15.40 9.92
C GLN A 10 7.03 -15.11 9.03
N ARG A 11 7.46 -16.08 8.20
CA ARG A 11 8.56 -15.88 7.25
C ARG A 11 8.16 -14.86 6.17
N VAL A 12 6.95 -14.96 5.60
CA VAL A 12 6.46 -14.01 4.59
C VAL A 12 6.36 -12.60 5.16
N GLN A 13 5.77 -12.44 6.35
CA GLN A 13 5.65 -11.15 7.01
C GLN A 13 7.00 -10.50 7.29
N ARG A 14 7.98 -11.28 7.79
CA ARG A 14 9.34 -10.78 8.02
C ARG A 14 10.01 -10.31 6.74
N ARG A 15 9.83 -11.02 5.62
CA ARG A 15 10.35 -10.60 4.32
C ARG A 15 9.70 -9.31 3.85
N ALA A 16 8.38 -9.21 3.91
CA ALA A 16 7.68 -7.97 3.56
C ALA A 16 8.17 -6.77 4.40
N ALA A 17 8.32 -6.97 5.72
CA ALA A 17 8.82 -5.95 6.64
C ALA A 17 10.27 -5.52 6.39
N GLN A 18 11.12 -6.39 5.82
CA GLN A 18 12.49 -6.02 5.45
C GLN A 18 12.54 -5.03 4.28
N PHE A 19 11.57 -5.10 3.37
CA PHE A 19 11.53 -4.27 2.15
C PHE A 19 10.72 -2.99 2.32
N GLU A 20 9.80 -2.99 3.29
CA GLU A 20 8.92 -1.87 3.61
C GLU A 20 9.66 -0.53 3.78
N PRO A 21 10.74 -0.40 4.57
CA PRO A 21 11.31 0.92 4.88
C PRO A 21 11.84 1.63 3.65
N GLU A 22 12.48 0.89 2.76
CA GLU A 22 13.07 1.48 1.57
C GLU A 22 12.01 1.81 0.50
N LEU A 23 10.95 1.01 0.43
CA LEU A 23 9.80 1.28 -0.41
C LEU A 23 9.00 2.49 0.11
N ALA A 24 8.80 2.61 1.42
CA ALA A 24 8.16 3.77 2.04
C ALA A 24 8.92 5.06 1.75
N ARG A 25 10.26 5.03 1.81
CA ARG A 25 11.12 6.16 1.41
C ARG A 25 10.93 6.52 -0.07
N ALA A 26 10.86 5.52 -0.96
CA ALA A 26 10.65 5.76 -2.39
C ALA A 26 9.26 6.35 -2.69
N ILE A 27 8.22 5.88 -2.00
CA ILE A 27 6.85 6.42 -2.10
C ILE A 27 6.80 7.86 -1.60
N LEU A 28 7.43 8.15 -0.46
CA LEU A 28 7.49 9.50 0.10
C LEU A 28 8.22 10.48 -0.84
N ALA A 29 9.33 10.04 -1.44
CA ALA A 29 10.04 10.81 -2.46
C ALA A 29 9.18 11.04 -3.71
N ALA A 30 8.43 10.03 -4.17
CA ALA A 30 7.51 10.20 -5.30
C ALA A 30 6.44 11.27 -5.00
N PHE A 31 5.83 11.24 -3.81
CA PHE A 31 4.87 12.27 -3.38
C PHE A 31 5.51 13.67 -3.32
N ALA A 32 6.74 13.78 -2.83
CA ALA A 32 7.46 15.06 -2.79
C ALA A 32 7.68 15.64 -4.19
N VAL A 33 8.15 14.83 -5.14
CA VAL A 33 8.37 15.26 -6.54
C VAL A 33 7.05 15.66 -7.20
N ILE A 34 5.98 14.90 -6.97
CA ILE A 34 4.64 15.22 -7.48
C ILE A 34 4.17 16.59 -6.95
N ARG A 35 4.34 16.83 -5.65
CA ARG A 35 3.98 18.09 -5.00
C ARG A 35 4.79 19.28 -5.52
N GLU A 36 6.04 19.06 -5.90
CA GLU A 36 6.91 20.08 -6.48
C GLU A 36 6.49 20.47 -7.90
N ARG A 37 5.88 19.54 -8.65
CA ARG A 37 5.34 19.79 -10.00
C ARG A 37 4.01 20.55 -10.00
N LEU A 38 3.34 20.67 -8.86
CA LEU A 38 2.08 21.40 -8.72
C LEU A 38 2.37 22.77 -8.11
N THR A 39 2.44 23.81 -8.94
CA THR A 39 2.66 25.17 -8.44
C THR A 39 1.39 25.74 -7.82
N GLU A 40 1.54 26.65 -6.85
CA GLU A 40 0.39 27.29 -6.20
C GLU A 40 -0.47 28.08 -7.20
N ALA A 41 0.16 28.75 -8.17
CA ALA A 41 -0.54 29.51 -9.21
C ALA A 41 -1.39 28.62 -10.13
N GLU A 42 -0.85 27.47 -10.58
CA GLU A 42 -1.59 26.52 -11.41
C GLU A 42 -2.75 25.88 -10.63
N LEU A 43 -2.52 25.54 -9.36
CA LEU A 43 -3.56 25.00 -8.48
C LEU A 43 -4.65 26.04 -8.21
N GLU A 44 -4.31 27.31 -7.95
CA GLU A 44 -5.26 28.40 -7.72
C GLU A 44 -6.15 28.59 -8.96
N GLN A 45 -5.53 28.66 -10.15
CA GLN A 45 -6.27 28.79 -11.40
C GLN A 45 -7.15 27.56 -11.67
N ALA A 46 -6.64 26.35 -11.45
CA ALA A 46 -7.37 25.13 -11.68
C ALA A 46 -8.55 24.97 -10.71
N ILE A 47 -8.41 25.37 -9.44
CA ILE A 47 -9.52 25.37 -8.48
C ILE A 47 -10.57 26.40 -8.87
N ALA A 48 -10.16 27.63 -9.23
CA ALA A 48 -11.08 28.68 -9.64
C ALA A 48 -11.91 28.31 -10.88
N LEU A 49 -11.34 27.53 -11.80
CA LEU A 49 -11.99 27.09 -13.04
C LEU A 49 -12.62 25.68 -12.95
N GLY A 50 -12.61 25.03 -11.79
CA GLY A 50 -13.11 23.66 -11.63
C GLY A 50 -12.31 22.58 -12.39
N GLY A 51 -11.06 22.89 -12.77
CA GLY A 51 -10.16 22.03 -13.55
C GLY A 51 -9.11 21.27 -12.73
N VAL A 52 -9.18 21.29 -11.40
CA VAL A 52 -8.14 20.72 -10.51
C VAL A 52 -7.91 19.22 -10.70
N GLU A 53 -8.97 18.42 -10.85
CA GLU A 53 -8.83 16.97 -11.10
C GLU A 53 -8.11 16.69 -12.43
N ARG A 54 -8.35 17.53 -13.46
CA ARG A 54 -7.69 17.42 -14.76
C ARG A 54 -6.21 17.74 -14.66
N LEU A 55 -5.86 18.84 -13.99
CA LEU A 55 -4.47 19.25 -13.76
C LEU A 55 -3.70 18.15 -13.02
N VAL A 56 -4.23 17.69 -11.88
CA VAL A 56 -3.59 16.63 -11.09
C VAL A 56 -3.48 15.34 -11.89
N GLY A 57 -4.53 14.98 -12.64
CA GLY A 57 -4.52 13.81 -13.53
C GLY A 57 -3.41 13.87 -14.58
N GLN A 58 -3.18 15.04 -15.19
CA GLN A 58 -2.10 15.26 -16.16
C GLN A 58 -0.71 15.15 -15.52
N VAL A 59 -0.49 15.78 -14.36
CA VAL A 59 0.78 15.67 -13.63
C VAL A 59 1.07 14.22 -13.23
N MET A 60 0.04 13.47 -12.83
CA MET A 60 0.18 12.06 -12.44
C MET A 60 0.54 11.18 -13.63
N GLU A 61 -0.11 11.44 -14.76
CA GLU A 61 0.13 10.70 -15.99
C GLU A 61 1.54 10.97 -16.54
N GLN A 62 2.03 12.21 -16.46
CA GLN A 62 3.42 12.53 -16.76
C GLN A 62 4.38 11.85 -15.76
N ALA A 63 4.12 11.94 -14.46
CA ALA A 63 4.94 11.30 -13.43
C ALA A 63 5.03 9.78 -13.61
N ALA A 64 3.96 9.12 -14.06
CA ALA A 64 3.91 7.69 -14.35
C ALA A 64 4.79 7.28 -15.54
N ARG A 65 4.97 8.18 -16.52
CA ARG A 65 5.85 8.00 -17.68
C ARG A 65 7.31 8.36 -17.38
N ASP A 66 7.53 9.24 -16.41
CA ASP A 66 8.85 9.71 -16.00
C ASP A 66 9.58 8.78 -15.02
N VAL A 67 10.74 9.25 -14.54
CA VAL A 67 11.57 8.60 -13.52
C VAL A 67 10.97 8.60 -12.09
N VAL A 68 9.82 9.25 -11.84
CA VAL A 68 9.27 9.43 -10.48
C VAL A 68 9.01 8.10 -9.79
N TYR A 69 8.39 7.14 -10.49
CA TYR A 69 8.11 5.81 -9.96
C TYR A 69 9.23 4.80 -10.21
N ARG A 70 10.33 5.19 -10.88
CA ARG A 70 11.43 4.28 -11.21
C ARG A 70 12.03 3.61 -9.96
N PRO A 71 12.33 4.33 -8.86
CA PRO A 71 12.84 3.69 -7.63
C PRO A 71 11.86 2.67 -7.04
N ILE A 72 10.55 2.91 -7.15
CA ILE A 72 9.51 1.98 -6.68
C ILE A 72 9.53 0.70 -7.54
N ARG A 73 9.53 0.84 -8.88
CA ARG A 73 9.58 -0.29 -9.82
C ARG A 73 10.83 -1.13 -9.66
N GLU A 74 12.01 -0.52 -9.56
CA GLU A 74 13.28 -1.23 -9.39
C GLU A 74 13.29 -2.07 -8.10
N ARG A 75 12.78 -1.51 -7.00
CA ARG A 75 12.63 -2.22 -5.72
C ARG A 75 11.65 -3.38 -5.82
N MET A 76 10.50 -3.18 -6.47
CA MET A 76 9.51 -4.23 -6.67
C MET A 76 10.09 -5.39 -7.48
N ARG A 77 10.78 -5.11 -8.60
CA ARG A 77 11.46 -6.12 -9.43
C ARG A 77 12.48 -6.92 -8.65
N ALA A 78 13.38 -6.24 -7.93
CA ALA A 78 14.41 -6.89 -7.14
C ALA A 78 13.79 -7.82 -6.07
N ASN A 79 12.76 -7.34 -5.38
CA ASN A 79 12.09 -8.10 -4.32
C ASN A 79 11.27 -9.27 -4.84
N LEU A 80 10.61 -9.11 -5.98
CA LEU A 80 9.89 -10.20 -6.64
C LEU A 80 10.86 -11.30 -7.07
N ALA A 81 11.97 -10.94 -7.73
CA ALA A 81 13.00 -11.89 -8.12
C ALA A 81 13.62 -12.65 -6.94
N GLN A 82 13.90 -11.95 -5.83
CA GLN A 82 14.38 -12.59 -4.60
C GLN A 82 13.31 -13.45 -3.94
N GLY A 83 12.05 -13.02 -3.97
CA GLY A 83 10.91 -13.75 -3.41
C GLY A 83 10.69 -15.08 -4.12
N VAL A 84 10.69 -15.10 -5.46
CA VAL A 84 10.45 -16.34 -6.22
C VAL A 84 11.55 -17.36 -5.94
N LYS A 85 12.82 -16.94 -5.96
CA LYS A 85 13.97 -17.78 -5.58
C LYS A 85 13.87 -18.32 -4.15
N TYR A 86 13.28 -17.54 -3.26
CA TYR A 86 13.06 -17.95 -1.87
C TYR A 86 11.95 -19.00 -1.76
N PHE A 87 10.79 -18.77 -2.37
CA PHE A 87 9.64 -19.68 -2.31
C PHE A 87 9.81 -20.96 -3.11
N ALA A 88 10.71 -20.97 -4.09
CA ALA A 88 11.16 -22.20 -4.78
C ALA A 88 11.56 -23.34 -3.84
N ARG A 89 12.02 -23.01 -2.62
CA ARG A 89 12.44 -23.98 -1.61
C ARG A 89 11.27 -24.69 -0.93
N ASP A 90 10.07 -24.10 -0.97
CA ASP A 90 8.86 -24.69 -0.40
C ASP A 90 8.16 -25.65 -1.40
N LEU A 91 8.68 -25.80 -2.64
CA LEU A 91 8.13 -26.70 -3.66
C LEU A 91 8.41 -28.19 -3.33
N PRO A 92 7.54 -29.13 -3.79
CA PRO A 92 7.81 -30.56 -3.70
C PRO A 92 9.16 -30.94 -4.30
N ARG A 93 9.84 -31.94 -3.72
CA ARG A 93 11.23 -32.33 -4.06
C ARG A 93 12.25 -31.17 -3.96
N ALA A 94 11.94 -30.12 -3.18
CA ALA A 94 12.72 -28.88 -3.09
C ALA A 94 12.99 -28.22 -4.46
N GLY A 95 12.09 -28.43 -5.43
CA GLY A 95 12.27 -27.95 -6.80
C GLY A 95 13.38 -28.68 -7.56
N ARG A 96 13.70 -29.93 -7.21
CA ARG A 96 14.69 -30.75 -7.92
C ARG A 96 14.04 -31.58 -9.03
N ILE A 97 14.64 -31.52 -10.22
CA ILE A 97 14.42 -32.48 -11.32
C ILE A 97 15.71 -33.31 -11.41
N ASP A 98 15.60 -34.63 -11.34
CA ASP A 98 16.74 -35.57 -11.40
C ASP A 98 17.90 -35.26 -10.43
N GLY A 99 17.56 -34.80 -9.21
CA GLY A 99 18.54 -34.50 -8.17
C GLY A 99 19.23 -33.13 -8.28
N VAL A 100 19.04 -32.41 -9.39
CA VAL A 100 19.55 -31.04 -9.61
C VAL A 100 18.49 -30.03 -9.19
N LEU A 101 18.87 -28.94 -8.51
CA LEU A 101 17.97 -27.82 -8.22
C LEU A 101 17.50 -27.21 -9.56
N SER A 102 16.31 -27.60 -10.01
CA SER A 102 15.76 -27.23 -11.32
C SER A 102 15.00 -25.90 -11.28
N VAL A 103 15.15 -25.14 -10.20
CA VAL A 103 14.61 -23.78 -10.13
C VAL A 103 15.68 -22.78 -10.55
N GLY A 104 16.15 -22.92 -11.79
CA GLY A 104 16.70 -21.79 -12.52
C GLY A 104 15.60 -20.75 -12.68
N PHE A 105 15.65 -19.69 -11.87
CA PHE A 105 14.74 -18.57 -11.99
C PHE A 105 15.09 -17.81 -13.26
N ASP A 106 14.33 -18.04 -14.34
CA ASP A 106 14.47 -17.26 -15.54
C ASP A 106 13.71 -15.94 -15.39
N VAL A 107 14.45 -14.89 -15.00
CA VAL A 107 13.95 -13.52 -14.92
C VAL A 107 13.37 -13.05 -16.26
N LEU A 108 13.79 -13.68 -17.37
CA LEU A 108 13.39 -13.34 -18.73
C LEU A 108 12.18 -14.15 -19.22
N ASN A 109 11.61 -15.03 -18.39
CA ASN A 109 10.38 -15.73 -18.74
C ASN A 109 9.26 -14.69 -19.00
N PRO A 110 8.63 -14.67 -20.19
CA PRO A 110 7.60 -13.69 -20.54
C PRO A 110 6.47 -13.57 -19.51
N ARG A 111 6.03 -14.70 -18.93
CA ARG A 111 4.98 -14.70 -17.90
C ARG A 111 5.39 -13.94 -16.65
N MET A 112 6.66 -14.05 -16.28
CA MET A 112 7.23 -13.34 -15.13
C MET A 112 7.28 -11.84 -15.39
N ILE A 113 7.71 -11.45 -16.59
CA ILE A 113 7.76 -10.05 -17.02
C ILE A 113 6.34 -9.46 -17.00
N ASP A 114 5.35 -10.18 -17.50
CA ASP A 114 3.95 -9.72 -17.52
C ASP A 114 3.38 -9.60 -16.10
N ALA A 115 3.65 -10.56 -15.22
CA ALA A 115 3.22 -10.49 -13.82
C ALA A 115 3.85 -9.30 -13.07
N VAL A 116 5.14 -9.03 -13.27
CA VAL A 116 5.83 -7.84 -12.74
C VAL A 116 5.15 -6.57 -13.23
N ARG A 117 4.93 -6.46 -14.55
CA ARG A 117 4.33 -5.28 -15.17
C ARG A 117 2.89 -5.05 -14.68
N ALA A 118 2.12 -6.12 -14.51
CA ALA A 118 0.76 -6.06 -13.98
C ALA A 118 0.76 -5.54 -12.54
N LEU A 119 1.65 -6.05 -11.69
CA LEU A 119 1.81 -5.57 -10.31
C LEU A 119 2.23 -4.09 -10.27
N GLU A 120 3.24 -3.70 -11.04
CA GLU A 120 3.71 -2.31 -11.14
C GLU A 120 2.60 -1.36 -11.58
N THR A 121 1.87 -1.74 -12.63
CA THR A 121 0.74 -0.96 -13.17
C THR A 121 -0.31 -0.76 -12.10
N ARG A 122 -0.73 -1.85 -11.43
CA ARG A 122 -1.76 -1.79 -10.40
C ARG A 122 -1.34 -0.93 -9.21
N VAL A 123 -0.12 -1.09 -8.72
CA VAL A 123 0.41 -0.31 -7.59
C VAL A 123 0.41 1.18 -7.92
N ILE A 124 0.90 1.55 -9.11
CA ILE A 124 0.94 2.95 -9.54
C ILE A 124 -0.47 3.51 -9.74
N THR A 125 -1.36 2.74 -10.35
CA THR A 125 -2.77 3.14 -10.51
C THR A 125 -3.42 3.39 -9.15
N ASN A 126 -3.28 2.49 -8.17
CA ASN A 126 -3.84 2.67 -6.84
C ASN A 126 -3.30 3.93 -6.14
N MET A 127 -2.01 4.22 -6.27
CA MET A 127 -1.42 5.46 -5.73
C MET A 127 -2.01 6.72 -6.40
N ARG A 128 -2.24 6.67 -7.72
CA ARG A 128 -2.84 7.78 -8.47
C ARG A 128 -4.29 8.01 -8.05
N GLU A 129 -5.08 6.96 -7.91
CA GLU A 129 -6.46 7.07 -7.44
C GLU A 129 -6.52 7.63 -6.02
N GLY A 130 -5.65 7.16 -5.11
CA GLY A 130 -5.59 7.72 -3.76
C GLY A 130 -5.27 9.22 -3.71
N ILE A 131 -4.40 9.71 -4.61
CA ILE A 131 -4.13 11.15 -4.75
C ILE A 131 -5.37 11.88 -5.29
N ARG A 132 -6.04 11.33 -6.32
CA ARG A 132 -7.26 11.91 -6.90
C ARG A 132 -8.38 12.03 -5.85
N ASP A 133 -8.60 10.99 -5.08
CA ASP A 133 -9.63 10.99 -4.03
C ASP A 133 -9.33 12.02 -2.93
N THR A 134 -8.05 12.18 -2.58
CA THR A 134 -7.62 13.20 -1.60
C THR A 134 -7.80 14.61 -2.15
N VAL A 135 -7.48 14.83 -3.43
CA VAL A 135 -7.71 16.13 -4.09
C VAL A 135 -9.19 16.46 -4.12
N ARG A 136 -10.05 15.50 -4.47
CA ARG A 136 -11.50 15.68 -4.49
C ARG A 136 -12.03 16.03 -3.11
N ALA A 137 -11.72 15.20 -2.10
CA ALA A 137 -12.14 15.44 -0.72
C ALA A 137 -11.67 16.81 -0.21
N HIS A 138 -10.43 17.19 -0.52
CA HIS A 138 -9.88 18.49 -0.13
C HIS A 138 -10.66 19.67 -0.75
N VAL A 139 -10.95 19.60 -2.05
CA VAL A 139 -11.67 20.67 -2.77
C VAL A 139 -13.12 20.78 -2.27
N GLU A 140 -13.79 19.65 -2.07
CA GLU A 140 -15.14 19.62 -1.47
C GLU A 140 -15.16 20.27 -0.08
N ASN A 141 -14.16 19.97 0.74
CA ASN A 141 -13.99 20.55 2.07
C ASN A 141 -13.70 22.05 2.01
N ALA A 142 -12.80 22.48 1.11
CA ALA A 142 -12.46 23.88 0.94
C ALA A 142 -13.67 24.71 0.49
N LEU A 143 -14.49 24.19 -0.42
CA LEU A 143 -15.73 24.83 -0.85
C LEU A 143 -16.75 24.93 0.30
N ARG A 144 -16.93 23.85 1.07
CA ARG A 144 -17.82 23.84 2.24
C ARG A 144 -17.40 24.86 3.29
N ASP A 145 -16.09 25.00 3.51
CA ASP A 145 -15.52 25.91 4.50
C ASP A 145 -15.41 27.35 3.97
N GLY A 146 -15.85 27.63 2.73
CA GLY A 146 -15.81 28.96 2.11
C GLY A 146 -14.39 29.47 1.83
N ALA A 147 -13.42 28.57 1.68
CA ALA A 147 -12.02 28.93 1.44
C ALA A 147 -11.83 29.53 0.03
N SER A 148 -11.02 30.59 -0.06
CA SER A 148 -10.61 31.14 -1.36
C SER A 148 -9.81 30.12 -2.17
N ALA A 149 -9.84 30.24 -3.51
CA ALA A 149 -9.06 29.37 -4.41
C ALA A 149 -7.56 29.36 -4.06
N ARG A 150 -7.00 30.50 -3.67
CA ARG A 150 -5.62 30.62 -3.21
C ARG A 150 -5.36 29.82 -1.93
N THR A 151 -6.22 29.97 -0.93
CA THR A 151 -6.11 29.22 0.33
C THR A 151 -6.19 27.72 0.08
N ALA A 152 -7.16 27.31 -0.74
CA ALA A 152 -7.36 25.91 -1.13
C ALA A 152 -6.15 25.37 -1.92
N ALA A 153 -5.58 26.13 -2.85
CA ALA A 153 -4.41 25.73 -3.61
C ALA A 153 -3.18 25.47 -2.71
N ARG A 154 -2.92 26.38 -1.78
CA ARG A 154 -1.82 26.23 -0.81
C ARG A 154 -2.00 24.99 0.07
N GLN A 155 -3.22 24.78 0.59
CA GLN A 155 -3.54 23.63 1.43
C GLN A 155 -3.54 22.31 0.65
N LEU A 156 -4.02 22.32 -0.61
CA LEU A 156 -4.05 21.16 -1.48
C LEU A 156 -2.64 20.60 -1.69
N ARG A 157 -1.68 21.48 -1.97
CA ARG A 157 -0.27 21.11 -2.12
C ARG A 157 0.27 20.40 -0.88
N ASP A 158 -0.21 20.77 0.31
CA ASP A 158 0.21 20.15 1.56
C ASP A 158 -0.42 18.78 1.84
N VAL A 159 -1.56 18.46 1.24
CA VAL A 159 -2.23 17.17 1.47
C VAL A 159 -1.91 16.12 0.41
N ILE A 160 -1.14 16.47 -0.63
CA ILE A 160 -0.61 15.51 -1.60
C ILE A 160 0.18 14.41 -0.88
N GLY A 161 -0.25 13.17 -1.07
CA GLY A 161 0.34 11.99 -0.44
C GLY A 161 -0.32 11.59 0.89
N LEU A 162 -1.32 12.33 1.37
CA LEU A 162 -2.27 11.83 2.36
C LEU A 162 -3.38 11.01 1.66
N ALA A 163 -4.11 10.23 2.44
CA ALA A 163 -5.40 9.66 2.07
C ALA A 163 -6.54 10.57 2.57
N PRO A 164 -7.78 10.47 2.02
CA PRO A 164 -8.88 11.36 2.41
C PRO A 164 -9.16 11.39 3.92
N ASN A 165 -9.20 10.21 4.55
CA ASN A 165 -9.40 10.09 6.00
C ASN A 165 -8.24 10.68 6.83
N GLN A 166 -7.02 10.72 6.29
CA GLN A 166 -5.86 11.32 6.95
C GLN A 166 -5.88 12.85 6.83
N GLU A 167 -6.31 13.38 5.68
CA GLU A 167 -6.56 14.81 5.49
C GLU A 167 -7.60 15.30 6.50
N GLU A 168 -8.71 14.57 6.62
CA GLU A 168 -9.74 14.84 7.63
C GLU A 168 -9.17 14.75 9.05
N ALA A 169 -8.34 13.75 9.35
CA ALA A 169 -7.71 13.63 10.67
C ALA A 169 -6.80 14.83 11.00
N VAL A 170 -6.09 15.39 10.01
CA VAL A 170 -5.28 16.62 10.17
C VAL A 170 -6.18 17.83 10.45
N ARG A 171 -7.29 17.98 9.72
CA ARG A 171 -8.28 19.03 9.97
C ARG A 171 -8.90 18.92 11.37
N ASN A 172 -9.30 17.71 11.77
CA ASN A 172 -9.86 17.44 13.09
C ASN A 172 -8.83 17.73 14.20
N PHE A 173 -7.56 17.42 13.98
CA PHE A 173 -6.49 17.77 14.93
C PHE A 173 -6.32 19.30 15.07
N ARG A 174 -6.40 20.06 13.96
CA ARG A 174 -6.40 21.53 14.02
C ARG A 174 -7.57 22.07 14.84
N ARG A 175 -8.79 21.57 14.59
CA ARG A 175 -9.99 21.96 15.35
C ARG A 175 -9.85 21.65 16.85
N ALA A 176 -9.30 20.49 17.18
CA ALA A 176 -9.00 20.11 18.55
C ALA A 176 -8.02 21.08 19.22
N LEU A 177 -6.92 21.44 18.54
CA LEU A 177 -5.95 22.40 19.06
C LEU A 177 -6.52 23.81 19.22
N ALA A 178 -7.50 24.19 18.40
CA ALA A 178 -8.21 25.46 18.49
C ALA A 178 -9.30 25.48 19.58
N GLY A 179 -9.53 24.36 20.29
CA GLY A 179 -10.54 24.27 21.34
C GLY A 179 -11.97 24.31 20.82
N ALA A 180 -12.21 23.86 19.58
CA ALA A 180 -13.56 23.85 19.01
C ALA A 180 -14.51 22.93 19.80
N ASP A 181 -15.76 23.36 19.96
CA ASP A 181 -16.78 22.59 20.68
C ASP A 181 -16.96 21.18 20.10
N GLY A 182 -17.06 20.19 21.00
CA GLY A 182 -17.20 18.78 20.64
C GLY A 182 -15.94 18.15 20.00
N ALA A 183 -14.82 18.86 19.93
CA ALA A 183 -13.57 18.29 19.44
C ALA A 183 -12.95 17.30 20.45
N ARG A 184 -12.28 16.27 19.94
CA ARG A 184 -11.52 15.32 20.75
C ARG A 184 -10.35 16.02 21.45
N ASN A 185 -9.94 15.53 22.62
CA ASN A 185 -8.71 15.98 23.27
C ASN A 185 -7.48 15.83 22.33
N PRO A 186 -6.72 16.91 22.04
CA PRO A 186 -5.53 16.83 21.18
C PRO A 186 -4.47 15.83 21.68
N LEU A 187 -4.39 15.58 22.99
CA LEU A 187 -3.47 14.62 23.60
C LEU A 187 -3.84 13.15 23.32
N ASP A 188 -5.01 12.87 22.76
CA ASP A 188 -5.39 11.50 22.39
C ASP A 188 -4.94 11.08 20.99
N TYR A 189 -4.53 12.05 20.16
CA TYR A 189 -4.05 11.80 18.81
C TYR A 189 -2.72 11.06 18.86
N LYS A 190 -2.68 9.85 18.28
CA LYS A 190 -1.52 8.93 18.39
C LYS A 190 -0.28 9.41 17.66
N LEU A 191 -0.47 10.09 16.52
CA LEU A 191 0.63 10.60 15.69
C LEU A 191 1.04 12.04 16.05
N ARG A 192 0.47 12.67 17.08
CA ARG A 192 0.88 14.02 17.52
C ARG A 192 2.35 14.05 17.92
N ASP A 193 2.99 15.20 17.76
CA ASP A 193 4.35 15.39 18.23
C ASP A 193 4.39 15.65 19.73
N ARG A 194 4.83 14.64 20.48
CA ARG A 194 4.91 14.65 21.95
C ARG A 194 5.76 15.78 22.52
N ARG A 195 6.64 16.39 21.71
CA ARG A 195 7.41 17.58 22.13
C ARG A 195 6.50 18.78 22.43
N PHE A 196 5.28 18.79 21.89
CA PHE A 196 4.29 19.84 22.14
C PHE A 196 3.29 19.50 23.25
N ASP A 197 3.38 18.33 23.89
CA ASP A 197 2.40 17.90 24.90
C ASP A 197 2.28 18.90 26.06
N GLY A 198 3.39 19.49 26.50
CA GLY A 198 3.38 20.53 27.52
C GLY A 198 2.60 21.78 27.10
N SER A 199 2.78 22.25 25.86
CA SER A 199 2.04 23.40 25.34
C SER A 199 0.56 23.09 25.10
N ILE A 200 0.24 21.87 24.65
CA ILE A 200 -1.15 21.42 24.48
C ILE A 200 -1.86 21.36 25.83
N ALA A 201 -1.21 20.76 26.84
CA ALA A 201 -1.78 20.60 28.18
C ALA A 201 -2.03 21.94 28.89
N LYS A 202 -1.15 22.94 28.65
CA LYS A 202 -1.32 24.29 29.19
C LYS A 202 -2.55 25.01 28.62
N GLY A 203 -2.98 24.66 27.40
CA GLY A 203 -4.01 25.39 26.67
C GLY A 203 -3.53 26.76 26.17
N ASN A 204 -4.43 27.50 25.51
CA ASN A 204 -4.20 28.86 24.97
C ASN A 204 -3.08 28.93 23.90
N LEU A 205 -3.11 28.02 22.94
CA LEU A 205 -2.17 28.03 21.82
C LEU A 205 -2.41 29.23 20.90
N THR A 206 -1.34 29.92 20.51
CA THR A 206 -1.41 30.94 19.46
C THR A 206 -1.66 30.30 18.09
N PRO A 207 -2.21 31.03 17.10
CA PRO A 207 -2.39 30.50 15.75
C PRO A 207 -1.11 29.90 15.16
N ALA A 208 0.05 30.54 15.36
CA ALA A 208 1.34 30.04 14.91
C ALA A 208 1.75 28.72 15.61
N GLN A 209 1.43 28.57 16.90
CA GLN A 209 1.69 27.31 17.61
C GLN A 209 0.77 26.19 17.12
N ILE A 210 -0.49 26.49 16.79
CA ILE A 210 -1.42 25.52 16.18
C ILE A 210 -0.86 25.10 14.82
N ASP A 211 -0.46 26.05 13.98
CA ASP A 211 0.09 25.78 12.65
C ASP A 211 1.32 24.86 12.72
N ALA A 212 2.29 25.17 13.60
CA ALA A 212 3.49 24.35 13.76
C ALA A 212 3.18 22.90 14.20
N GLN A 213 2.18 22.73 15.07
CA GLN A 213 1.76 21.42 15.59
C GLN A 213 0.99 20.61 14.55
N VAL A 214 0.06 21.24 13.84
CA VAL A 214 -0.69 20.65 12.72
C VAL A 214 0.28 20.20 11.63
N GLU A 215 1.27 21.02 11.35
CA GLU A 215 2.30 20.74 10.35
C GLU A 215 3.17 19.54 10.75
N ALA A 216 3.57 19.43 12.02
CA ALA A 216 4.26 18.25 12.53
C ALA A 216 3.40 16.97 12.46
N TYR A 217 2.10 17.09 12.77
CA TYR A 217 1.14 15.98 12.69
C TYR A 217 0.94 15.52 11.25
N ARG A 218 0.78 16.46 10.31
CA ARG A 218 0.65 16.21 8.87
C ARG A 218 1.86 15.45 8.33
N ARG A 219 3.09 15.86 8.65
CA ARG A 219 4.30 15.13 8.22
C ARG A 219 4.33 13.68 8.70
N ARG A 220 3.86 13.43 9.92
CA ARG A 220 3.77 12.07 10.48
C ARG A 220 2.65 11.25 9.83
N MET A 221 1.52 11.88 9.49
CA MET A 221 0.47 11.27 8.70
C MET A 221 0.94 10.88 7.30
N LEU A 222 1.72 11.76 6.64
CA LEU A 222 2.31 11.48 5.34
C LEU A 222 3.28 10.28 5.40
N ALA A 223 4.15 10.25 6.42
CA ALA A 223 5.03 9.10 6.66
C ALA A 223 4.23 7.81 6.94
N PHE A 224 3.15 7.91 7.73
CA PHE A 224 2.26 6.79 8.01
C PHE A 224 1.55 6.28 6.75
N ASN A 225 1.13 7.16 5.84
CA ASN A 225 0.54 6.79 4.57
C ASN A 225 1.53 6.08 3.66
N ALA A 226 2.73 6.64 3.52
CA ALA A 226 3.80 6.03 2.73
C ALA A 226 4.15 4.62 3.27
N THR A 227 4.18 4.47 4.59
CA THR A 227 4.38 3.18 5.27
C THR A 227 3.25 2.20 5.00
N THR A 228 1.99 2.64 5.07
CA THR A 228 0.81 1.81 4.79
C THR A 228 0.80 1.30 3.34
N ASN A 229 1.11 2.18 2.39
CA ASN A 229 1.25 1.81 0.99
C ASN A 229 2.42 0.84 0.79
N ALA A 230 3.57 1.11 1.40
CA ALA A 230 4.73 0.22 1.33
C ALA A 230 4.45 -1.19 1.88
N LYS A 231 3.73 -1.30 3.01
CA LYS A 231 3.31 -2.60 3.58
C LYS A 231 2.45 -3.39 2.62
N THR A 232 1.47 -2.73 2.02
CA THR A 232 0.55 -3.33 1.04
C THR A 232 1.34 -3.86 -0.16
N VAL A 233 2.17 -3.01 -0.77
CA VAL A 233 2.97 -3.39 -1.94
C VAL A 233 3.99 -4.49 -1.61
N ALA A 234 4.63 -4.44 -0.43
CA ALA A 234 5.58 -5.46 -0.01
C ALA A 234 4.90 -6.82 0.17
N MET A 235 3.72 -6.83 0.79
CA MET A 235 2.91 -8.05 0.95
C MET A 235 2.42 -8.60 -0.39
N ASP A 236 1.89 -7.76 -1.28
CA ASP A 236 1.46 -8.17 -2.62
C ASP A 236 2.62 -8.73 -3.43
N THR A 237 3.80 -8.11 -3.33
CA THR A 237 5.03 -8.62 -3.96
C THR A 237 5.38 -10.01 -3.44
N GLN A 238 5.29 -10.27 -2.12
CA GLN A 238 5.59 -11.60 -1.59
C GLN A 238 4.54 -12.65 -1.99
N ARG A 239 3.25 -12.28 -2.00
CA ARG A 239 2.17 -13.18 -2.43
C ARG A 239 2.32 -13.56 -3.90
N LEU A 240 2.60 -12.57 -4.75
CA LEU A 240 2.84 -12.80 -6.17
C LEU A 240 4.09 -13.66 -6.35
N ALA A 241 5.19 -13.37 -5.65
CA ALA A 241 6.40 -14.18 -5.69
C ALA A 241 6.15 -15.64 -5.32
N GLN A 242 5.33 -15.87 -4.29
CA GLN A 242 4.92 -17.21 -3.90
C GLN A 242 4.15 -17.89 -5.03
N ARG A 243 3.09 -17.25 -5.56
CA ARG A 243 2.29 -17.80 -6.67
C ARG A 243 3.16 -18.15 -7.88
N LEU A 244 4.00 -17.21 -8.33
CA LEU A 244 4.86 -17.38 -9.49
C LEU A 244 5.85 -18.55 -9.32
N SER A 245 6.32 -18.82 -8.09
CA SER A 245 7.17 -19.99 -7.83
C SER A 245 6.45 -21.32 -8.09
N TRP A 246 5.15 -21.40 -7.82
CA TRP A 246 4.33 -22.58 -8.12
C TRP A 246 3.96 -22.65 -9.60
N GLU A 247 3.67 -21.52 -10.24
CA GLU A 247 3.42 -21.49 -11.70
C GLU A 247 4.66 -21.94 -12.50
N ASP A 248 5.86 -21.55 -12.07
CA ASP A 248 7.11 -22.03 -12.66
C ASP A 248 7.30 -23.54 -12.46
N ALA A 249 6.92 -24.07 -11.30
CA ALA A 249 6.98 -25.51 -11.03
C ALA A 249 6.04 -26.33 -11.93
N ILE A 250 4.82 -25.81 -12.16
CA ILE A 250 3.86 -26.39 -13.11
C ILE A 250 4.44 -26.36 -14.53
N ALA A 251 4.97 -25.20 -14.96
CA ALA A 251 5.53 -25.05 -16.30
C ALA A 251 6.70 -26.00 -16.59
N LYS A 252 7.42 -26.42 -15.54
CA LYS A 252 8.55 -27.36 -15.60
C LYS A 252 8.13 -28.82 -15.38
N GLY A 253 6.84 -29.12 -15.20
CA GLY A 253 6.35 -30.48 -14.94
C GLY A 253 6.80 -31.05 -13.59
N ILE A 254 7.19 -30.20 -12.64
CA ILE A 254 7.58 -30.64 -11.28
C ILE A 254 6.35 -31.08 -10.50
N VAL A 255 5.21 -30.43 -10.76
CA VAL A 255 3.91 -30.66 -10.16
C VAL A 255 2.82 -30.52 -11.22
N GLU A 256 1.80 -31.36 -11.14
CA GLU A 256 0.61 -31.26 -12.00
C GLU A 256 -0.35 -30.22 -11.42
N GLU A 257 -0.87 -29.33 -12.25
CA GLU A 257 -1.77 -28.26 -11.80
C GLU A 257 -3.06 -28.82 -11.17
N GLY A 258 -3.60 -29.90 -11.75
CA GLY A 258 -4.81 -30.56 -11.24
C GLY A 258 -4.64 -31.16 -9.83
N ASP A 259 -3.40 -31.42 -9.43
CA ASP A 259 -3.06 -31.92 -8.10
C ASP A 259 -2.81 -30.78 -7.10
N LEU A 260 -2.90 -29.51 -7.51
CA LEU A 260 -2.62 -28.36 -6.64
C LEU A 260 -3.89 -27.66 -6.16
N GLN A 261 -3.89 -27.36 -4.87
CA GLN A 261 -4.89 -26.54 -4.21
C GLN A 261 -4.23 -25.38 -3.47
N LYS A 262 -5.00 -24.34 -3.22
CA LYS A 262 -4.62 -23.21 -2.38
C LYS A 262 -5.68 -22.98 -1.31
N THR A 263 -5.22 -22.67 -0.10
CA THR A 263 -6.08 -22.38 1.04
C THR A 263 -5.83 -20.96 1.53
N TRP A 264 -6.90 -20.20 1.75
CA TRP A 264 -6.83 -18.87 2.33
C TRP A 264 -6.50 -18.96 3.83
N ARG A 265 -5.49 -18.21 4.26
CA ARG A 265 -5.09 -18.10 5.68
C ARG A 265 -4.89 -16.66 6.10
N GLY A 266 -5.55 -16.26 7.19
CA GLY A 266 -5.23 -15.08 7.99
C GLY A 266 -4.55 -15.45 9.32
N THR A 267 -4.24 -14.43 10.13
CA THR A 267 -3.65 -14.62 11.47
C THR A 267 -4.73 -14.93 12.49
N MET A 268 -5.92 -14.35 12.28
CA MET A 268 -7.06 -14.35 13.18
C MET A 268 -6.66 -13.77 14.54
N ASP A 269 -6.08 -12.57 14.52
CA ASP A 269 -5.64 -11.81 15.70
C ASP A 269 -6.49 -10.54 15.91
N ASP A 270 -7.75 -10.59 15.48
CA ASP A 270 -8.78 -9.54 15.57
C ASP A 270 -8.46 -8.26 14.78
N ARG A 271 -7.58 -8.36 13.77
CA ARG A 271 -7.25 -7.24 12.87
C ARG A 271 -7.75 -7.44 11.45
N GLU A 272 -8.23 -8.63 11.15
CA GLU A 272 -8.83 -8.96 9.87
C GLU A 272 -10.21 -8.31 9.72
N ARG A 273 -10.55 -7.93 8.49
CA ARG A 273 -11.90 -7.46 8.16
C ARG A 273 -12.86 -8.64 8.14
N ALA A 274 -14.14 -8.40 8.40
CA ALA A 274 -15.15 -9.46 8.50
C ALA A 274 -15.22 -10.32 7.23
N GLU A 275 -15.12 -9.68 6.07
CA GLU A 275 -15.07 -10.34 4.77
C GLU A 275 -13.84 -11.26 4.61
N HIS A 276 -12.70 -10.95 5.24
CA HIS A 276 -11.51 -11.82 5.20
C HIS A 276 -11.55 -12.94 6.23
N VAL A 277 -12.23 -12.73 7.35
CA VAL A 277 -12.52 -13.78 8.33
C VAL A 277 -13.42 -14.84 7.71
N ALA A 278 -14.41 -14.43 6.90
CA ALA A 278 -15.28 -15.36 6.18
C ALA A 278 -14.54 -16.26 5.19
N MET A 279 -13.41 -15.79 4.63
CA MET A 279 -12.56 -16.57 3.72
C MET A 279 -11.66 -17.58 4.44
N GLU A 280 -11.51 -17.47 5.77
CA GLU A 280 -10.53 -18.27 6.51
C GLU A 280 -10.78 -19.77 6.30
N ARG A 281 -9.73 -20.46 5.83
CA ARG A 281 -9.75 -21.89 5.46
C ARG A 281 -10.49 -22.27 4.19
N GLU A 282 -11.02 -21.33 3.42
CA GLU A 282 -11.52 -21.64 2.10
C GLU A 282 -10.39 -22.25 1.25
N THR A 283 -10.67 -23.38 0.61
CA THR A 283 -9.73 -24.12 -0.22
C THR A 283 -10.33 -24.29 -1.61
N VAL A 284 -9.55 -23.91 -2.63
CA VAL A 284 -9.93 -23.97 -4.04
C VAL A 284 -8.78 -24.53 -4.87
N GLY A 285 -9.07 -24.94 -6.11
CA GLY A 285 -8.02 -25.34 -7.06
C GLY A 285 -7.00 -24.20 -7.30
N PHE A 286 -5.77 -24.53 -7.68
CA PHE A 286 -4.68 -23.56 -7.87
C PHE A 286 -5.06 -22.34 -8.75
N SER A 287 -5.71 -22.62 -9.88
CA SER A 287 -6.16 -21.61 -10.85
C SER A 287 -7.62 -21.18 -10.67
N GLN A 288 -8.32 -21.72 -9.68
CA GLN A 288 -9.67 -21.30 -9.35
C GLN A 288 -9.61 -20.04 -8.47
N PRO A 289 -10.44 -19.01 -8.69
CA PRO A 289 -10.57 -17.91 -7.75
C PRO A 289 -11.22 -18.41 -6.45
N PHE A 290 -10.92 -17.73 -5.33
CA PHE A 290 -11.71 -17.90 -4.11
C PHE A 290 -13.13 -17.35 -4.30
N SER A 291 -14.04 -17.63 -3.37
CA SER A 291 -15.45 -17.24 -3.43
C SER A 291 -15.68 -15.73 -3.58
N ASN A 292 -14.73 -14.90 -3.15
CA ASN A 292 -14.75 -13.45 -3.32
C ASN A 292 -14.16 -12.96 -4.66
N GLY A 293 -13.84 -13.87 -5.58
CA GLY A 293 -13.25 -13.58 -6.90
C GLY A 293 -11.74 -13.35 -6.89
N GLN A 294 -11.09 -13.28 -5.73
CA GLN A 294 -9.64 -13.06 -5.68
C GLN A 294 -8.87 -14.32 -6.07
N MET A 295 -7.79 -14.16 -6.82
CA MET A 295 -6.84 -15.25 -7.10
C MET A 295 -5.78 -15.41 -6.02
N ILE A 296 -5.44 -14.31 -5.36
CA ILE A 296 -4.42 -14.19 -4.33
C ILE A 296 -5.08 -13.54 -3.11
N PRO A 297 -4.97 -14.13 -1.90
CA PRO A 297 -5.62 -13.58 -0.71
C PRO A 297 -5.16 -12.18 -0.34
N GLY A 298 -6.12 -11.25 -0.25
CA GLY A 298 -5.87 -9.89 0.19
C GLY A 298 -5.06 -9.04 -0.78
N ASP A 299 -5.04 -9.43 -2.05
CA ASP A 299 -4.26 -8.76 -3.09
C ASP A 299 -4.82 -7.36 -3.35
N SER A 300 -3.97 -6.33 -3.27
CA SER A 300 -4.36 -4.90 -3.30
C SER A 300 -5.16 -4.39 -2.10
N ASP A 301 -5.46 -5.24 -1.11
CA ASP A 301 -6.15 -4.80 0.10
C ASP A 301 -5.15 -4.17 1.08
N TYR A 302 -5.40 -2.91 1.44
CA TYR A 302 -4.48 -2.13 2.27
C TYR A 302 -4.15 -2.86 3.59
N ASN A 303 -2.88 -2.91 3.99
CA ASN A 303 -2.42 -3.58 5.22
C ASN A 303 -2.91 -5.03 5.42
N CYS A 304 -3.41 -5.71 4.39
CA CYS A 304 -3.86 -7.09 4.52
C CYS A 304 -2.66 -8.01 4.79
N ARG A 305 -2.84 -8.99 5.69
CA ARG A 305 -1.81 -9.98 6.06
C ARG A 305 -2.19 -11.41 5.66
N CYS A 306 -3.32 -11.59 4.98
CA CYS A 306 -3.76 -12.89 4.49
C CYS A 306 -2.82 -13.42 3.41
N LEU A 307 -2.70 -14.74 3.32
CA LEU A 307 -1.83 -15.45 2.39
C LEU A 307 -2.51 -16.69 1.86
N ALA A 308 -2.02 -17.20 0.71
CA ALA A 308 -2.35 -18.53 0.25
C ALA A 308 -1.34 -19.54 0.81
N ILE A 309 -1.85 -20.66 1.30
CA ILE A 309 -1.05 -21.87 1.53
C ILE A 309 -1.29 -22.78 0.34
N TYR A 310 -0.22 -23.08 -0.39
CA TYR A 310 -0.25 -24.00 -1.52
C TYR A 310 0.10 -25.41 -1.03
N GLY A 311 -0.54 -26.41 -1.63
CA GLY A 311 -0.27 -27.81 -1.32
C GLY A 311 -0.89 -28.75 -2.32
N LEU A 312 -0.53 -30.02 -2.21
CA LEU A 312 -1.16 -31.08 -3.00
C LEU A 312 -2.59 -31.32 -2.51
N ALA A 313 -3.50 -31.56 -3.45
CA ALA A 313 -4.83 -32.06 -3.18
C ALA A 313 -4.74 -33.45 -2.50
N PRO A 314 -5.65 -33.78 -1.57
CA PRO A 314 -5.71 -35.13 -1.03
C PRO A 314 -5.94 -36.10 -2.20
N ARG A 315 -5.12 -37.15 -2.30
CA ARG A 315 -5.39 -38.23 -3.26
C ARG A 315 -6.72 -38.88 -2.87
N ARG A 316 -7.65 -38.93 -3.81
CA ARG A 316 -8.91 -39.68 -3.66
C ARG A 316 -8.65 -41.18 -3.70
#